data_AF-A0A843U1C3-F1
#
_entry.id   AF-A0A843U1C3-F1
#
_cell.length_a   1.000
_cell.length_b   1.000
_cell.length_c   1.000
_cell.angle_alpha   90.00
_cell.angle_beta   90.00
_cell.angle_gamma   90.00
#
_symmetry.space_group_name_H-M   'P 1'
#
loop_
_entity.id
_entity.type
_entity.pdbx_description
1 polymer ?
#
loop_
_entity_poly.entity_id
_entity_poly.type
_entity_poly.pdbx_seq_one_letter_code
_entity_poly.pdbx_strand_id
1 'polypeptide(L)'
;WGRSAETSRIELFSLPPSPSHSREEERREGVAERWTMADAFVEARIPQQRSAGGLLFPAVLAPAAGVDLRRFAEAVRAQKPRVEALLRQSGAVLLRGFPVRTAADFDAAVEAFEYEELPYVGGAAPRTKVVGRVFTANESPPDQKIPFHHEMAQVKRSGSVFGEVPEFPSKLFFFCEEEPGSGGETPIVLSHRIYERMREKYPDFVDKLEKHGLIYTRVLGAGDDPSSPIGRGWQSTFLTKDRTIAEERASRLGMKLEWTDDGVKTIMGPIPAIKFDASRQCKIWFNSMVAAYTGWKDDRNDPTKAVTFGDGSPLPSDVIDDCLRILEEECVAIPWKQGDILLLDNLAVLHARRSFNPPRRILASLCK
;
A
#
# COMPACT_ATOMS: atom_id res chain seq x y z
N TRP A 1 27.87 96.61 57.71
CA TRP A 1 26.84 96.65 56.66
C TRP A 1 27.49 97.22 55.41
N GLY A 2 27.83 96.52 54.33
CA GLY A 2 27.61 95.14 53.91
C GLY A 2 28.05 95.04 52.43
N ARG A 3 29.27 94.51 52.24
CA ARG A 3 29.90 93.79 51.12
C ARG A 3 29.63 94.12 49.63
N SER A 4 30.76 94.19 48.94
CA SER A 4 31.06 94.09 47.50
C SER A 4 30.91 92.66 46.94
N ALA A 5 30.63 92.55 45.63
CA ALA A 5 31.14 91.56 44.67
C ALA A 5 30.58 91.94 43.27
N GLU A 6 31.33 92.21 42.21
CA GLU A 6 32.32 91.44 41.43
C GLU A 6 31.77 90.25 40.61
N THR A 7 32.09 90.35 39.32
CA THR A 7 31.94 89.49 38.13
C THR A 7 31.86 87.96 38.30
N SER A 8 31.13 87.28 37.40
CA SER A 8 31.65 86.15 36.57
C SER A 8 30.61 85.56 35.58
N ARG A 9 31.12 85.06 34.45
CA ARG A 9 30.46 84.34 33.35
C ARG A 9 29.78 83.04 33.83
N ILE A 10 28.67 82.66 33.20
CA ILE A 10 28.03 81.34 33.35
C ILE A 10 28.16 80.58 32.02
N GLU A 11 28.82 79.43 32.06
CA GLU A 11 28.79 78.39 31.04
C GLU A 11 27.46 77.62 31.10
N LEU A 12 26.91 77.26 29.94
CA LEU A 12 25.74 76.39 29.79
C LEU A 12 26.19 74.95 29.62
N PHE A 13 25.77 74.06 30.52
CA PHE A 13 25.81 72.60 30.32
C PHE A 13 24.50 71.94 30.76
N SER A 14 24.18 70.85 30.05
CA SER A 14 23.28 69.71 30.38
C SER A 14 21.89 69.68 29.72
N LEU A 15 21.64 68.64 28.91
CA LEU A 15 21.02 67.38 29.32
C LEU A 15 21.26 66.27 28.25
N PRO A 16 21.41 64.97 28.63
CA PRO A 16 21.60 63.87 27.69
C PRO A 16 20.26 63.35 27.11
N PRO A 17 20.25 62.71 25.92
CA PRO A 17 19.03 62.19 25.32
C PRO A 17 18.58 60.85 25.94
N SER A 18 17.26 60.66 25.97
CA SER A 18 16.53 59.51 26.49
C SER A 18 16.90 58.18 25.81
N PRO A 19 16.82 57.01 26.50
CA PRO A 19 17.08 55.71 25.88
C PRO A 19 15.88 55.30 25.01
N SER A 20 16.19 54.85 23.79
CA SER A 20 15.26 54.34 22.79
C SER A 20 14.60 53.00 23.19
N HIS A 21 13.32 52.89 22.88
CA HIS A 21 12.53 51.66 22.81
C HIS A 21 13.11 50.70 21.75
N SER A 22 14.14 49.93 22.08
CA SER A 22 14.70 48.95 21.11
C SER A 22 15.38 47.75 21.76
N ARG A 23 14.92 47.28 22.93
CA ARG A 23 15.50 46.08 23.58
C ARG A 23 14.52 45.00 24.00
N GLU A 24 13.21 45.20 23.81
CA GLU A 24 12.19 44.18 24.14
C GLU A 24 11.61 43.46 22.91
N GLU A 25 11.73 44.00 21.69
CA GLU A 25 11.30 43.30 20.47
C GLU A 25 12.35 42.31 19.94
N GLU A 26 13.65 42.55 20.16
CA GLU A 26 14.72 41.64 19.71
C GLU A 26 14.82 40.34 20.55
N ARG A 27 14.06 40.20 21.65
CA ARG A 27 14.03 38.96 22.44
C ARG A 27 12.91 37.98 22.05
N ARG A 28 12.06 38.32 21.07
CA ARG A 28 11.03 37.40 20.55
C ARG A 28 11.39 36.68 19.25
N GLU A 29 12.48 37.07 18.59
CA GLU A 29 12.94 36.42 17.35
C GLU A 29 14.06 35.38 17.58
N GLY A 30 14.37 35.08 18.85
CA GLY A 30 15.57 34.35 19.25
C GLY A 30 15.38 32.89 19.67
N VAL A 31 14.31 32.17 19.28
CA VAL A 31 14.25 30.68 19.32
C VAL A 31 13.23 30.19 18.28
N ALA A 32 13.38 30.57 17.01
CA ALA A 32 12.81 29.75 15.94
C ALA A 32 13.80 28.59 15.74
N GLU A 33 13.49 27.40 16.27
CA GLU A 33 14.24 26.19 15.97
C GLU A 33 14.51 26.14 14.46
N ARG A 34 15.79 26.06 14.07
CA ARG A 34 16.19 25.88 12.67
C ARG A 34 15.71 24.52 12.21
N TRP A 35 14.47 24.50 11.74
CA TRP A 35 13.81 23.32 11.23
C TRP A 35 14.31 23.05 9.82
N THR A 36 14.83 21.85 9.57
CA THR A 36 15.20 21.41 8.23
C THR A 36 14.18 20.39 7.72
N MET A 37 13.93 20.34 6.41
CA MET A 37 13.10 19.29 5.81
C MET A 37 13.64 17.87 6.09
N ALA A 38 14.90 17.76 6.56
CA ALA A 38 15.54 16.51 6.96
C ALA A 38 15.01 15.93 8.29
N ASP A 39 14.25 16.69 9.08
CA ASP A 39 13.69 16.21 10.35
C ASP A 39 12.16 16.02 10.32
N ALA A 40 11.50 16.28 9.17
CA ALA A 40 10.04 16.43 9.04
C ALA A 40 9.21 15.26 9.56
N PHE A 41 9.76 14.04 9.52
CA PHE A 41 9.08 12.82 9.91
C PHE A 41 9.67 12.29 11.21
N VAL A 42 8.83 12.01 12.20
CA VAL A 42 9.21 11.33 13.45
C VAL A 42 8.62 9.94 13.48
N GLU A 43 9.36 8.98 14.02
CA GLU A 43 8.82 7.64 14.23
C GLU A 43 7.81 7.66 15.38
N ALA A 44 6.64 7.10 15.11
CA ALA A 44 5.56 6.98 16.06
C ALA A 44 5.26 5.51 16.35
N ARG A 45 4.53 5.28 17.45
CA ARG A 45 4.02 3.95 17.81
C ARG A 45 2.52 3.95 17.82
N ILE A 46 1.93 2.85 17.35
CA ILE A 46 0.50 2.59 17.44
C ILE A 46 0.25 1.21 18.06
N PRO A 47 -0.88 1.00 18.76
CA PRO A 47 -1.12 -0.26 19.48
C PRO A 47 -1.13 -1.52 18.61
N GLN A 48 -1.47 -1.39 17.32
CA GLN A 48 -1.63 -2.51 16.41
C GLN A 48 -0.32 -3.01 15.80
N GLN A 49 0.77 -2.25 15.91
CA GLN A 49 2.07 -2.67 15.37
C GLN A 49 2.55 -3.95 16.03
N ARG A 50 3.21 -4.80 15.25
CA ARG A 50 3.92 -5.99 15.74
C ARG A 50 5.41 -5.79 15.67
N SER A 51 6.16 -6.58 16.44
CA SER A 51 7.61 -6.69 16.28
C SER A 51 7.96 -7.94 15.49
N ALA A 52 8.77 -7.81 14.45
CA ALA A 52 9.32 -8.91 13.68
C ALA A 52 10.84 -8.73 13.60
N GLY A 53 11.59 -9.59 14.31
CA GLY A 53 13.05 -9.51 14.32
C GLY A 53 13.61 -8.21 14.92
N GLY A 54 12.91 -7.63 15.90
CA GLY A 54 13.29 -6.37 16.54
C GLY A 54 12.84 -5.10 15.81
N LEU A 55 12.28 -5.22 14.60
CA LEU A 55 11.72 -4.11 13.82
C LEU A 55 10.20 -4.04 14.00
N LEU A 56 9.62 -2.84 13.91
CA LEU A 56 8.17 -2.64 14.00
C LEU A 56 7.52 -2.81 12.62
N PHE A 57 6.39 -3.51 12.58
CA PHE A 57 5.59 -3.75 11.39
C PHE A 57 4.15 -3.25 11.58
N PRO A 58 3.66 -2.35 10.70
CA PRO A 58 4.45 -1.50 9.79
C PRO A 58 5.30 -0.50 10.59
N ALA A 59 6.30 0.14 9.98
CA ALA A 59 6.86 1.37 10.55
C ALA A 59 5.80 2.48 10.48
N VAL A 60 5.80 3.41 11.43
CA VAL A 60 4.85 4.53 11.43
C VAL A 60 5.62 5.83 11.55
N LEU A 61 5.36 6.75 10.62
CA LEU A 61 5.90 8.10 10.61
C LEU A 61 4.78 9.10 10.82
N ALA A 62 5.02 10.07 11.69
CA ALA A 62 4.14 11.20 11.98
C ALA A 62 4.86 12.52 11.65
N PRO A 63 4.13 13.62 11.41
CA PRO A 63 4.77 14.92 11.31
C PRO A 63 5.40 15.29 12.65
N ALA A 64 6.58 15.87 12.61
CA ALA A 64 7.15 16.48 13.80
C ALA A 64 6.36 17.75 14.20
N ALA A 65 6.52 18.17 15.45
CA ALA A 65 5.88 19.37 15.97
C ALA A 65 6.33 20.62 15.20
N GLY A 66 5.37 21.51 14.87
CA GLY A 66 5.67 22.81 14.25
C GLY A 66 5.94 22.80 12.75
N VAL A 67 5.85 21.65 12.07
CA VAL A 67 6.06 21.57 10.62
C VAL A 67 4.86 22.16 9.86
N ASP A 68 5.11 23.17 9.02
CA ASP A 68 4.12 23.67 8.06
C ASP A 68 4.02 22.69 6.88
N LEU A 69 3.03 21.82 6.95
CA LEU A 69 2.81 20.74 6.01
C LEU A 69 2.22 21.19 4.67
N ARG A 70 2.10 22.51 4.41
CA ARG A 70 1.87 23.08 3.06
C ARG A 70 2.95 22.67 2.05
N ARG A 71 4.05 22.09 2.51
CA ARG A 71 5.15 21.54 1.73
C ARG A 71 5.32 20.03 1.90
N PHE A 72 4.25 19.29 2.21
CA PHE A 72 4.32 17.84 2.44
C PHE A 72 5.05 17.08 1.31
N ALA A 73 4.80 17.43 0.04
CA ALA A 73 5.51 16.86 -1.10
C ALA A 73 7.03 17.13 -1.08
N GLU A 74 7.48 18.32 -0.64
CA GLU A 74 8.91 18.62 -0.48
C GLU A 74 9.51 17.81 0.68
N ALA A 75 8.77 17.66 1.79
CA ALA A 75 9.18 16.83 2.91
C ALA A 75 9.30 15.35 2.52
N VAL A 76 8.36 14.82 1.72
CA VAL A 76 8.45 13.47 1.15
C VAL A 76 9.72 13.31 0.31
N ARG A 77 10.01 14.25 -0.61
CA ARG A 77 11.25 14.20 -1.42
C ARG A 77 12.50 14.18 -0.55
N ALA A 78 12.57 15.04 0.47
CA ALA A 78 13.70 15.11 1.39
C ALA A 78 13.84 13.85 2.26
N GLN A 79 12.73 13.26 2.69
CA GLN A 79 12.70 12.07 3.56
C GLN A 79 12.73 10.75 2.79
N LYS A 80 12.60 10.76 1.46
CA LYS A 80 12.52 9.55 0.63
C LYS A 80 13.59 8.50 0.96
N PRO A 81 14.90 8.82 1.09
CA PRO A 81 15.90 7.81 1.44
C PRO A 81 15.63 7.12 2.78
N ARG A 82 15.13 7.87 3.78
CA ARG A 82 14.77 7.32 5.10
C ARG A 82 13.51 6.46 5.01
N VAL A 83 12.49 6.92 4.29
CA VAL A 83 11.25 6.15 4.08
C VAL A 83 11.56 4.84 3.33
N GLU A 84 12.43 4.86 2.33
CA GLU A 84 12.88 3.67 1.60
C GLU A 84 13.67 2.70 2.47
N ALA A 85 14.54 3.20 3.35
CA ALA A 85 15.25 2.37 4.30
C ALA A 85 14.26 1.67 5.27
N LEU A 86 13.30 2.43 5.82
CA LEU A 86 12.24 1.89 6.67
C LEU A 86 11.35 0.89 5.93
N LEU A 87 11.01 1.16 4.68
CA LEU A 87 10.22 0.26 3.84
C LEU A 87 10.98 -1.04 3.56
N ARG A 88 12.29 -0.96 3.27
CA ARG A 88 13.14 -2.13 3.09
C ARG A 88 13.17 -3.01 4.34
N GLN A 89 13.31 -2.39 5.50
CA GLN A 89 13.41 -3.11 6.78
C GLN A 89 12.06 -3.66 7.25
N SER A 90 11.01 -2.86 7.17
CA SER A 90 9.70 -3.16 7.79
C SER A 90 8.72 -3.77 6.81
N GLY A 91 8.94 -3.68 5.50
CA GLY A 91 8.01 -4.10 4.44
C GLY A 91 6.84 -3.13 4.20
N ALA A 92 6.48 -2.32 5.20
CA ALA A 92 5.42 -1.33 5.12
C ALA A 92 5.71 -0.10 5.99
N VAL A 93 5.28 1.08 5.52
CA VAL A 93 5.37 2.35 6.25
C VAL A 93 4.02 3.07 6.20
N LEU A 94 3.46 3.39 7.37
CA LEU A 94 2.29 4.24 7.51
C LEU A 94 2.72 5.68 7.79
N LEU A 95 2.31 6.61 6.94
CA LEU A 95 2.40 8.05 7.16
C LEU A 95 1.08 8.52 7.75
N ARG A 96 1.09 9.01 8.99
CA ARG A 96 -0.13 9.37 9.74
C ARG A 96 -0.03 10.78 10.32
N GLY A 97 -1.12 11.55 10.17
CA GLY A 97 -1.21 12.92 10.70
C GLY A 97 -0.77 14.02 9.73
N PHE A 98 -0.46 13.67 8.49
CA PHE A 98 -0.13 14.63 7.42
C PHE A 98 -1.42 15.21 6.79
N PRO A 99 -1.40 16.43 6.23
CA PRO A 99 -2.59 17.15 5.77
C PRO A 99 -3.02 16.72 4.37
N VAL A 100 -3.08 15.41 4.11
CA VAL A 100 -3.53 14.87 2.83
C VAL A 100 -5.04 14.68 2.94
N ARG A 101 -5.84 15.44 2.18
CA ARG A 101 -7.30 15.43 2.37
C ARG A 101 -8.07 14.99 1.14
N THR A 102 -7.45 15.11 -0.02
CA THR A 102 -8.10 14.87 -1.31
C THR A 102 -7.27 13.91 -2.17
N ALA A 103 -7.91 13.33 -3.18
CA ALA A 103 -7.23 12.55 -4.20
C ALA A 103 -6.07 13.33 -4.88
N ALA A 104 -6.19 14.65 -5.04
CA ALA A 104 -5.15 15.48 -5.64
C ALA A 104 -3.94 15.67 -4.69
N ASP A 105 -4.19 15.83 -3.38
CA ASP A 105 -3.10 15.86 -2.39
C ASP A 105 -2.36 14.53 -2.36
N PHE A 106 -3.09 13.42 -2.44
CA PHE A 106 -2.52 12.08 -2.46
C PHE A 106 -1.70 11.84 -3.74
N ASP A 107 -2.20 12.26 -4.90
CA ASP A 107 -1.46 12.19 -6.17
C ASP A 107 -0.13 12.97 -6.08
N ALA A 108 -0.16 14.21 -5.59
CA ALA A 108 1.04 15.02 -5.38
C ALA A 108 2.04 14.37 -4.40
N ALA A 109 1.55 13.69 -3.35
CA ALA A 109 2.38 12.93 -2.44
C ALA A 109 3.02 11.70 -3.10
N VAL A 110 2.27 10.96 -3.92
CA VAL A 110 2.79 9.82 -4.71
C VAL A 110 3.85 10.29 -5.71
N GLU A 111 3.60 11.39 -6.41
CA GLU A 111 4.56 11.97 -7.35
C GLU A 111 5.86 12.41 -6.65
N ALA A 112 5.78 12.89 -5.42
CA ALA A 112 6.94 13.26 -4.63
C ALA A 112 7.85 12.08 -4.25
N PHE A 113 7.34 10.84 -4.24
CA PHE A 113 8.18 9.65 -4.09
C PHE A 113 8.96 9.33 -5.37
N GLU A 114 8.56 9.87 -6.53
CA GLU A 114 9.21 9.67 -7.83
C GLU A 114 9.38 8.19 -8.21
N TYR A 115 8.51 7.31 -7.72
CA TYR A 115 8.43 5.96 -8.25
C TYR A 115 7.78 5.99 -9.64
N GLU A 116 8.26 5.13 -10.53
CA GLU A 116 7.61 4.94 -11.82
C GLU A 116 6.21 4.36 -11.64
N GLU A 117 5.20 4.95 -12.29
CA GLU A 117 3.83 4.43 -12.27
C GLU A 117 3.76 3.10 -13.02
N LEU A 118 3.09 2.12 -12.43
CA LEU A 118 2.59 0.96 -13.16
C LEU A 118 1.14 1.26 -13.60
N PRO A 119 0.88 1.55 -14.89
CA PRO A 119 -0.46 1.84 -15.34
C PRO A 119 -1.36 0.63 -15.14
N TYR A 120 -2.53 0.83 -14.53
CA TYR A 120 -3.51 -0.25 -14.39
C TYR A 120 -4.23 -0.48 -15.73
N VAL A 121 -3.74 -1.41 -16.54
CA VAL A 121 -4.31 -1.76 -17.86
C VAL A 121 -5.12 -3.05 -17.75
N GLY A 122 -6.30 -2.95 -17.14
CA GLY A 122 -7.15 -4.12 -16.89
C GLY A 122 -6.61 -5.04 -15.80
N GLY A 123 -7.48 -5.87 -15.24
CA GLY A 123 -7.17 -6.73 -14.10
C GLY A 123 -8.43 -7.30 -13.47
N ALA A 124 -8.29 -8.14 -12.45
CA ALA A 124 -9.41 -8.89 -11.87
C ALA A 124 -10.38 -8.02 -11.05
N ALA A 125 -9.92 -6.90 -10.47
CA ALA A 125 -10.69 -6.07 -9.54
C ALA A 125 -11.31 -4.84 -10.23
N PRO A 126 -12.58 -4.46 -9.94
CA PRO A 126 -13.16 -3.18 -10.33
C PRO A 126 -12.39 -2.03 -9.67
N ARG A 127 -11.95 -1.07 -10.50
CA ARG A 127 -11.19 0.12 -10.12
C ARG A 127 -11.57 1.25 -11.05
N THR A 128 -11.73 2.44 -10.50
CA THR A 128 -12.07 3.66 -11.24
C THR A 128 -10.91 4.65 -11.13
N LYS A 129 -10.43 5.16 -12.27
CA LYS A 129 -9.41 6.22 -12.29
C LYS A 129 -10.00 7.50 -11.71
N VAL A 130 -9.27 8.15 -10.79
CA VAL A 130 -9.73 9.36 -10.11
C VAL A 130 -9.00 10.60 -10.62
N VAL A 131 -7.67 10.63 -10.49
CA VAL A 131 -6.80 11.75 -10.90
C VAL A 131 -5.37 11.24 -11.05
N GLY A 132 -4.58 11.80 -11.96
CA GLY A 132 -3.14 11.54 -12.06
C GLY A 132 -2.79 10.05 -12.08
N ARG A 133 -2.15 9.54 -11.01
CA ARG A 133 -1.75 8.14 -10.77
C ARG A 133 -2.68 7.38 -9.83
N VAL A 134 -3.77 8.01 -9.41
CA VAL A 134 -4.68 7.57 -8.36
C VAL A 134 -5.95 6.93 -8.93
N PHE A 135 -6.35 5.81 -8.35
CA PHE A 135 -7.59 5.10 -8.65
C PHE A 135 -8.24 4.59 -7.35
N THR A 136 -9.50 4.16 -7.39
CA THR A 136 -10.19 3.58 -6.23
C THR A 136 -9.61 2.20 -5.88
N ALA A 137 -9.42 1.90 -4.59
CA ALA A 137 -9.13 0.53 -4.17
C ALA A 137 -10.29 -0.41 -4.54
N ASN A 138 -10.04 -1.72 -4.56
CA ASN A 138 -11.03 -2.72 -5.01
C ASN A 138 -12.44 -2.49 -4.42
N GLU A 139 -13.41 -2.25 -5.32
CA GLU A 139 -14.78 -1.82 -5.04
C GLU A 139 -15.75 -2.98 -4.75
N SER A 140 -15.23 -4.17 -4.38
CA SER A 140 -16.07 -5.31 -3.98
C SER A 140 -17.03 -4.93 -2.83
N PRO A 141 -18.24 -5.54 -2.73
CA PRO A 141 -19.29 -5.14 -1.79
C PRO A 141 -18.83 -4.98 -0.32
N PRO A 142 -19.38 -4.01 0.44
CA PRO A 142 -18.89 -3.69 1.80
C PRO A 142 -18.93 -4.85 2.80
N ASP A 143 -19.95 -5.70 2.73
CA ASP A 143 -20.17 -6.87 3.59
C ASP A 143 -19.18 -8.02 3.29
N GLN A 144 -18.58 -8.03 2.10
CA GLN A 144 -17.61 -9.04 1.69
C GLN A 144 -16.21 -8.72 2.20
N LYS A 145 -15.46 -9.76 2.56
CA LYS A 145 -14.02 -9.68 2.84
C LYS A 145 -13.24 -9.81 1.54
N ILE A 146 -12.15 -9.06 1.40
CA ILE A 146 -11.14 -9.35 0.37
C ILE A 146 -10.05 -10.20 1.03
N PRO A 147 -9.78 -11.43 0.57
CA PRO A 147 -8.76 -12.29 1.16
C PRO A 147 -7.34 -11.71 1.06
N PHE A 148 -6.42 -12.23 1.86
CA PHE A 148 -5.00 -11.88 1.77
C PHE A 148 -4.41 -12.27 0.42
N HIS A 149 -3.72 -11.32 -0.22
CA HIS A 149 -3.05 -11.53 -1.50
C HIS A 149 -1.88 -10.55 -1.67
N HIS A 150 -0.96 -10.90 -2.56
CA HIS A 150 -0.07 -9.93 -3.20
C HIS A 150 -0.80 -9.29 -4.39
N GLU A 151 -0.58 -8.00 -4.61
CA GLU A 151 -1.21 -7.30 -5.73
C GLU A 151 -0.70 -7.89 -7.06
N MET A 152 -1.64 -8.27 -7.94
CA MET A 152 -1.35 -8.88 -9.26
C MET A 152 -0.47 -10.13 -9.20
N ALA A 153 -0.58 -10.95 -8.14
CA ALA A 153 0.31 -12.08 -7.86
C ALA A 153 0.44 -13.11 -8.99
N GLN A 154 -0.60 -13.28 -9.81
CA GLN A 154 -0.67 -14.33 -10.82
C GLN A 154 -0.20 -13.89 -12.22
N VAL A 155 0.08 -12.60 -12.45
CA VAL A 155 0.49 -12.12 -13.78
C VAL A 155 1.88 -12.66 -14.12
N LYS A 156 2.00 -13.42 -15.22
CA LYS A 156 3.29 -13.96 -15.71
C LYS A 156 4.10 -12.90 -16.45
N ARG A 157 5.44 -13.04 -16.41
CA ARG A 157 6.41 -12.39 -17.30
C ARG A 157 6.05 -12.72 -18.75
N SER A 158 5.41 -11.80 -19.45
CA SER A 158 5.32 -11.89 -20.90
C SER A 158 6.63 -11.35 -21.46
N GLY A 159 7.56 -12.25 -21.81
CA GLY A 159 8.68 -11.87 -22.68
C GLY A 159 8.09 -11.49 -24.03
N SER A 160 7.88 -10.20 -24.28
CA SER A 160 7.48 -9.70 -25.59
C SER A 160 8.37 -8.52 -25.98
N VAL A 161 8.63 -8.44 -27.27
CA VAL A 161 9.65 -7.66 -27.99
C VAL A 161 9.52 -6.13 -27.84
N PHE A 162 8.61 -5.62 -27.01
CA PHE A 162 8.38 -4.20 -26.78
C PHE A 162 8.40 -3.84 -25.29
N GLY A 163 9.60 -3.75 -24.71
CA GLY A 163 9.84 -3.11 -23.41
C GLY A 163 9.45 -3.94 -22.18
N GLU A 164 10.34 -3.93 -21.18
CA GLU A 164 10.13 -4.57 -19.89
C GLU A 164 9.06 -3.82 -19.07
N VAL A 165 7.81 -4.25 -19.15
CA VAL A 165 6.78 -3.84 -18.18
C VAL A 165 6.84 -4.81 -17.00
N PRO A 166 7.03 -4.34 -15.75
CA PRO A 166 7.08 -5.23 -14.60
C PRO A 166 5.75 -5.98 -14.39
N GLU A 167 5.89 -7.27 -14.03
CA GLU A 167 4.81 -8.28 -13.93
C GLU A 167 3.69 -7.90 -12.97
N PHE A 168 4.05 -7.23 -11.89
CA PHE A 168 3.22 -6.86 -10.76
C PHE A 168 3.87 -5.61 -10.16
N PRO A 169 3.11 -4.78 -9.42
CA PRO A 169 3.69 -3.59 -8.83
C PRO A 169 4.77 -3.94 -7.82
N SER A 170 5.91 -3.26 -7.84
CA SER A 170 6.93 -3.42 -6.78
C SER A 170 6.44 -2.84 -5.46
N LYS A 171 5.65 -1.76 -5.52
CA LYS A 171 5.12 -1.04 -4.35
C LYS A 171 3.70 -0.57 -4.59
N LEU A 172 3.00 -0.33 -3.50
CA LEU A 172 1.61 0.10 -3.48
C LEU A 172 1.46 1.23 -2.48
N PHE A 173 0.63 2.21 -2.82
CA PHE A 173 0.11 3.16 -1.86
C PHE A 173 -1.38 2.90 -1.64
N PHE A 174 -1.81 3.00 -0.38
CA PHE A 174 -3.21 3.18 -0.01
C PHE A 174 -3.38 4.51 0.71
N PHE A 175 -4.48 5.21 0.44
CA PHE A 175 -4.81 6.49 1.07
C PHE A 175 -6.25 6.51 1.55
N CYS A 176 -6.46 6.90 2.82
CA CYS A 176 -7.79 7.08 3.37
C CYS A 176 -8.27 8.52 3.14
N GLU A 177 -9.11 8.71 2.13
CA GLU A 177 -9.78 9.99 1.91
C GLU A 177 -11.00 10.15 2.84
N GLU A 178 -11.74 9.05 3.08
CA GLU A 178 -12.90 9.04 3.97
C GLU A 178 -12.86 7.80 4.87
N GLU A 179 -12.91 8.04 6.19
CA GLU A 179 -12.85 6.98 7.19
C GLU A 179 -14.04 6.02 7.08
N PRO A 180 -13.83 4.72 7.35
CA PRO A 180 -14.92 3.77 7.42
C PRO A 180 -15.86 4.09 8.60
N GLY A 181 -17.17 4.01 8.40
CA GLY A 181 -18.14 4.14 9.49
C GLY A 181 -17.93 3.11 10.60
N SER A 182 -17.58 1.86 10.22
CA SER A 182 -17.03 0.84 11.11
C SER A 182 -16.32 -0.26 10.32
N GLY A 183 -15.26 -0.85 10.86
CA GLY A 183 -14.47 -1.90 10.19
C GLY A 183 -13.64 -1.33 9.03
N GLY A 184 -13.55 -2.06 7.92
CA GLY A 184 -12.97 -1.55 6.67
C GLY A 184 -11.48 -1.31 6.67
N GLU A 185 -10.78 -1.82 7.69
CA GLU A 185 -9.33 -1.84 7.72
C GLU A 185 -8.78 -2.55 6.47
N THR A 186 -7.53 -2.23 6.15
CA THR A 186 -6.72 -2.97 5.17
C THR A 186 -5.68 -3.77 5.95
N PRO A 187 -5.99 -5.00 6.44
CA PRO A 187 -5.01 -5.81 7.14
C PRO A 187 -3.81 -6.09 6.24
N ILE A 188 -2.62 -6.04 6.84
CA ILE A 188 -1.36 -6.35 6.17
C ILE A 188 -0.58 -7.40 6.95
N VAL A 189 0.20 -8.22 6.25
CA VAL A 189 0.98 -9.30 6.86
C VAL A 189 2.26 -9.58 6.09
N LEU A 190 3.33 -9.91 6.81
CA LEU A 190 4.65 -10.18 6.23
C LEU A 190 4.68 -11.54 5.53
N SER A 191 4.95 -11.54 4.23
CA SER A 191 4.94 -12.72 3.38
C SER A 191 5.96 -13.78 3.77
N HIS A 192 7.17 -13.36 4.18
CA HIS A 192 8.20 -14.29 4.64
C HIS A 192 7.81 -15.00 5.94
N ARG A 193 7.07 -14.33 6.84
CA ARG A 193 6.58 -14.94 8.09
C ARG A 193 5.57 -16.04 7.82
N ILE A 194 4.70 -15.83 6.85
CA ILE A 194 3.75 -16.87 6.40
C ILE A 194 4.51 -18.06 5.81
N TYR A 195 5.51 -17.81 4.97
CA TYR A 195 6.38 -18.87 4.46
C TYR A 195 7.06 -19.65 5.60
N GLU A 196 7.69 -18.97 6.56
CA GLU A 196 8.37 -19.59 7.70
C GLU A 196 7.42 -20.48 8.51
N ARG A 197 6.26 -19.95 8.93
CA ARG A 197 5.29 -20.71 9.73
C ARG A 197 4.69 -21.89 8.97
N MET A 198 4.39 -21.71 7.67
CA MET A 198 3.89 -22.81 6.83
C MET A 198 4.96 -23.88 6.60
N ARG A 199 6.22 -23.49 6.40
CA ARG A 199 7.35 -24.40 6.22
C ARG A 199 7.64 -25.21 7.48
N GLU A 200 7.55 -24.57 8.64
CA GLU A 200 7.73 -25.23 9.94
C GLU A 200 6.60 -26.23 10.22
N LYS A 201 5.34 -25.84 9.95
CA LYS A 201 4.17 -26.65 10.30
C LYS A 201 3.82 -27.73 9.27
N TYR A 202 4.02 -27.47 7.98
CA TYR A 202 3.66 -28.36 6.88
C TYR A 202 4.79 -28.47 5.84
N PRO A 203 5.97 -29.01 6.20
CA PRO A 203 7.14 -29.05 5.33
C PRO A 203 6.87 -29.77 3.99
N ASP A 204 6.20 -30.92 4.02
CA ASP A 204 5.88 -31.70 2.80
C ASP A 204 4.93 -30.96 1.85
N PHE A 205 3.98 -30.21 2.41
CA PHE A 205 3.07 -29.38 1.62
C PHE A 205 3.84 -28.25 0.94
N VAL A 206 4.73 -27.56 1.67
CA VAL A 206 5.56 -26.49 1.12
C VAL A 206 6.55 -27.02 0.09
N ASP A 207 7.17 -28.18 0.31
CA ASP A 207 8.05 -28.81 -0.68
C ASP A 207 7.29 -29.16 -1.96
N LYS A 208 6.04 -29.65 -1.84
CA LYS A 208 5.18 -29.89 -3.00
C LYS A 208 4.83 -28.59 -3.73
N LEU A 209 4.53 -27.51 -3.01
CA LEU A 209 4.30 -26.19 -3.59
C LEU A 209 5.52 -25.64 -4.33
N GLU A 210 6.72 -25.79 -3.76
CA GLU A 210 7.96 -25.34 -4.40
C GLU A 210 8.29 -26.15 -5.66
N LYS A 211 8.02 -27.46 -5.62
CA LYS A 211 8.29 -28.36 -6.74
C LYS A 211 7.29 -28.20 -7.89
N HIS A 212 6.00 -28.12 -7.58
CA HIS A 212 4.94 -28.18 -8.59
C HIS A 212 4.28 -26.83 -8.85
N GLY A 213 4.33 -25.89 -7.91
CA GLY A 213 3.57 -24.64 -8.01
C GLY A 213 2.07 -24.87 -7.89
N LEU A 214 1.30 -23.95 -8.48
CA LEU A 214 -0.17 -23.95 -8.46
C LEU A 214 -0.75 -23.76 -9.85
N ILE A 215 -1.95 -24.31 -10.07
CA ILE A 215 -2.81 -23.99 -11.21
C ILE A 215 -4.05 -23.28 -10.69
N TYR A 216 -4.39 -22.14 -11.28
CA TYR A 216 -5.60 -21.38 -11.02
C TYR A 216 -6.60 -21.58 -12.15
N THR A 217 -7.85 -21.86 -11.80
CA THR A 217 -8.96 -22.00 -12.73
C THR A 217 -10.09 -21.07 -12.33
N ARG A 218 -10.60 -20.29 -13.28
CA ARG A 218 -11.74 -19.39 -13.03
C ARG A 218 -12.65 -19.29 -14.24
N VAL A 219 -13.94 -19.39 -14.03
CA VAL A 219 -14.98 -19.21 -15.03
C VAL A 219 -15.47 -17.77 -14.99
N LEU A 220 -15.38 -17.08 -16.12
CA LEU A 220 -15.82 -15.70 -16.29
C LEU A 220 -17.04 -15.67 -17.22
N GLY A 221 -18.09 -14.95 -16.82
CA GLY A 221 -19.22 -14.65 -17.71
C GLY A 221 -18.83 -13.67 -18.83
N ALA A 222 -19.76 -13.42 -19.75
CA ALA A 222 -19.53 -12.44 -20.82
C ALA A 222 -19.38 -11.00 -20.30
N GLY A 223 -20.31 -10.56 -19.45
CA GLY A 223 -20.32 -9.24 -18.82
C GLY A 223 -19.99 -9.28 -17.33
N ASP A 224 -19.96 -8.11 -16.71
CA ASP A 224 -19.70 -7.96 -15.28
C ASP A 224 -20.96 -8.22 -14.44
N ASP A 225 -20.78 -8.90 -13.32
CA ASP A 225 -21.80 -9.28 -12.35
C ASP A 225 -21.51 -8.59 -11.00
N PRO A 226 -22.21 -7.50 -10.64
CA PRO A 226 -21.92 -6.73 -9.44
C PRO A 226 -22.28 -7.47 -8.15
N SER A 227 -23.02 -8.58 -8.22
CA SER A 227 -23.39 -9.39 -7.05
C SER A 227 -22.32 -10.39 -6.64
N SER A 228 -21.39 -10.72 -7.55
CA SER A 228 -20.32 -11.69 -7.31
C SER A 228 -19.03 -10.99 -6.88
N PRO A 229 -18.32 -11.49 -5.83
CA PRO A 229 -17.02 -10.95 -5.42
C PRO A 229 -15.94 -11.11 -6.50
N ILE A 230 -16.19 -12.00 -7.46
CA ILE A 230 -15.34 -12.28 -8.61
C ILE A 230 -16.09 -12.05 -9.93
N GLY A 231 -17.12 -11.22 -9.93
CA GLY A 231 -18.08 -11.11 -11.03
C GLY A 231 -17.60 -10.40 -12.29
N ARG A 232 -16.35 -9.94 -12.36
CA ARG A 232 -15.81 -9.35 -13.59
C ARG A 232 -15.85 -10.36 -14.75
N GLY A 233 -16.47 -9.98 -15.86
CA GLY A 233 -16.58 -10.79 -17.06
C GLY A 233 -15.29 -10.80 -17.89
N TRP A 234 -15.23 -11.67 -18.90
CA TRP A 234 -14.06 -11.76 -19.77
C TRP A 234 -13.88 -10.51 -20.64
N GLN A 235 -14.98 -9.84 -21.04
CA GLN A 235 -14.88 -8.65 -21.86
C GLN A 235 -14.18 -7.50 -21.14
N SER A 236 -14.50 -7.32 -19.86
CA SER A 236 -13.85 -6.34 -18.98
C SER A 236 -12.48 -6.79 -18.47
N THR A 237 -12.25 -8.11 -18.36
CA THR A 237 -10.94 -8.66 -17.96
C THR A 237 -9.91 -8.47 -19.08
N PHE A 238 -10.29 -8.79 -20.31
CA PHE A 238 -9.40 -8.71 -21.47
C PHE A 238 -9.59 -7.41 -22.26
N LEU A 239 -10.45 -6.49 -21.82
CA LEU A 239 -10.72 -5.18 -22.45
C LEU A 239 -11.10 -5.28 -23.94
N THR A 240 -11.90 -6.29 -24.31
CA THR A 240 -12.30 -6.55 -25.70
C THR A 240 -13.61 -7.32 -25.76
N LYS A 241 -14.35 -7.19 -26.87
CA LYS A 241 -15.54 -8.02 -27.16
C LYS A 241 -15.25 -9.12 -28.19
N ASP A 242 -14.01 -9.20 -28.68
CA ASP A 242 -13.56 -10.16 -29.67
C ASP A 242 -12.83 -11.33 -28.97
N ARG A 243 -13.28 -12.56 -29.24
CA ARG A 243 -12.73 -13.78 -28.63
C ARG A 243 -11.27 -14.03 -29.01
N THR A 244 -10.91 -13.78 -30.26
CA THR A 244 -9.54 -13.95 -30.76
C THR A 244 -8.59 -12.94 -30.12
N ILE A 245 -9.03 -11.69 -29.97
CA ILE A 245 -8.24 -10.68 -29.24
C ILE A 245 -8.10 -11.05 -27.76
N ALA A 246 -9.15 -11.62 -27.14
CA ALA A 246 -9.09 -12.08 -25.75
C ALA A 246 -8.10 -13.24 -25.58
N GLU A 247 -8.08 -14.22 -26.49
CA GLU A 247 -7.12 -15.32 -26.51
C GLU A 247 -5.68 -14.82 -26.65
N GLU A 248 -5.43 -13.86 -27.54
CA GLU A 248 -4.11 -13.26 -27.71
C GLU A 248 -3.64 -12.59 -26.41
N ARG A 249 -4.51 -11.78 -25.78
CA ARG A 249 -4.19 -11.09 -24.52
C ARG A 249 -4.00 -12.07 -23.37
N ALA A 250 -4.84 -13.10 -23.26
CA ALA A 250 -4.72 -14.16 -22.26
C ALA A 250 -3.42 -14.94 -22.42
N SER A 251 -3.05 -15.29 -23.66
CA SER A 251 -1.80 -15.98 -23.97
C SER A 251 -0.57 -15.17 -23.54
N ARG A 252 -0.58 -13.84 -23.77
CA ARG A 252 0.48 -12.95 -23.27
C ARG A 252 0.56 -12.97 -21.74
N LEU A 253 -0.57 -13.04 -21.04
CA LEU A 253 -0.62 -13.20 -19.59
C LEU A 253 -0.29 -14.65 -19.12
N GLY A 254 0.03 -15.55 -20.04
CA GLY A 254 0.33 -16.96 -19.80
C GLY A 254 -0.87 -17.74 -19.25
N MET A 255 -2.07 -17.37 -19.70
CA MET A 255 -3.36 -17.95 -19.40
C MET A 255 -3.95 -18.64 -20.64
N LYS A 256 -4.51 -19.83 -20.45
CA LYS A 256 -5.29 -20.54 -21.47
C LYS A 256 -6.77 -20.21 -21.31
N LEU A 257 -7.47 -20.00 -22.43
CA LEU A 257 -8.92 -19.83 -22.48
C LEU A 257 -9.58 -21.09 -23.03
N GLU A 258 -10.65 -21.54 -22.37
CA GLU A 258 -11.56 -22.59 -22.82
C GLU A 258 -12.96 -21.99 -22.90
N TRP A 259 -13.42 -21.66 -24.11
CA TRP A 259 -14.74 -21.06 -24.32
C TRP A 259 -15.86 -22.03 -23.95
N THR A 260 -16.90 -21.48 -23.33
CA THR A 260 -18.16 -22.15 -22.99
C THR A 260 -19.32 -21.41 -23.67
N ASP A 261 -20.54 -21.93 -23.56
CA ASP A 261 -21.70 -21.29 -24.18
C ASP A 261 -21.96 -19.89 -23.59
N ASP A 262 -21.81 -19.74 -22.27
CA ASP A 262 -22.17 -18.51 -21.53
C ASP A 262 -20.95 -17.67 -21.06
N GLY A 263 -19.73 -18.06 -21.44
CA GLY A 263 -18.52 -17.40 -20.93
C GLY A 263 -17.23 -18.11 -21.32
N VAL A 264 -16.22 -18.02 -20.45
CA VAL A 264 -14.90 -18.64 -20.68
C VAL A 264 -14.32 -19.17 -19.37
N LYS A 265 -13.74 -20.36 -19.43
CA LYS A 265 -12.90 -20.89 -18.37
C LYS A 265 -11.46 -20.49 -18.64
N THR A 266 -10.88 -19.78 -17.69
CA THR A 266 -9.48 -19.36 -17.67
C THR A 266 -8.66 -20.36 -16.87
N ILE A 267 -7.50 -20.74 -17.39
CA ILE A 267 -6.56 -21.64 -16.70
C ILE A 267 -5.18 -21.00 -16.72
N MET A 268 -4.57 -20.85 -15.55
CA MET A 268 -3.25 -20.25 -15.40
C MET A 268 -2.38 -21.13 -14.52
N GLY A 269 -1.28 -21.63 -15.08
CA GLY A 269 -0.33 -22.45 -14.34
C GLY A 269 0.31 -23.54 -15.21
N PRO A 270 1.17 -24.39 -14.61
CA PRO A 270 1.68 -24.23 -13.25
C PRO A 270 2.50 -22.94 -13.08
N ILE A 271 2.35 -22.25 -11.95
CA ILE A 271 3.18 -21.10 -11.55
C ILE A 271 3.74 -21.29 -10.14
N PRO A 272 4.94 -20.75 -9.84
CA PRO A 272 5.52 -20.84 -8.50
C PRO A 272 4.57 -20.30 -7.43
N ALA A 273 4.43 -21.03 -6.33
CA ALA A 273 3.68 -20.57 -5.16
C ALA A 273 4.56 -19.80 -4.16
N ILE A 274 5.88 -20.07 -4.20
CA ILE A 274 6.90 -19.46 -3.37
C ILE A 274 7.86 -18.72 -4.30
N LYS A 275 8.14 -17.45 -4.00
CA LYS A 275 9.18 -16.65 -4.68
C LYS A 275 10.32 -16.38 -3.71
N PHE A 276 11.44 -15.87 -4.24
CA PHE A 276 12.59 -15.41 -3.46
C PHE A 276 12.71 -13.89 -3.59
N ASP A 277 12.65 -13.18 -2.47
CA ASP A 277 12.97 -11.75 -2.40
C ASP A 277 14.48 -11.58 -2.29
N ALA A 278 15.13 -11.27 -3.42
CA ALA A 278 16.57 -11.04 -3.47
C ALA A 278 17.01 -9.80 -2.67
N SER A 279 16.14 -8.81 -2.44
CA SER A 279 16.50 -7.62 -1.67
C SER A 279 16.62 -7.92 -0.17
N ARG A 280 15.86 -8.90 0.31
CA ARG A 280 15.83 -9.34 1.72
C ARG A 280 16.43 -10.73 1.95
N GLN A 281 16.87 -11.40 0.89
CA GLN A 281 17.47 -12.74 0.92
C GLN A 281 16.58 -13.78 1.63
N CYS A 282 15.27 -13.75 1.38
CA CYS A 282 14.31 -14.67 2.00
C CYS A 282 13.27 -15.20 0.99
N LYS A 283 12.69 -16.35 1.31
CA LYS A 283 11.54 -16.89 0.58
C LYS A 283 10.25 -16.23 1.08
N ILE A 284 9.32 -16.01 0.15
CA ILE A 284 8.06 -15.29 0.39
C ILE A 284 6.87 -16.11 -0.12
N TRP A 285 5.75 -16.03 0.60
CA TRP A 285 4.47 -16.66 0.29
C TRP A 285 3.72 -15.93 -0.84
N PHE A 286 4.38 -15.77 -1.99
CA PHE A 286 3.89 -15.00 -3.12
C PHE A 286 2.94 -15.83 -4.01
N ASN A 287 1.70 -15.97 -3.55
CA ASN A 287 0.64 -16.66 -4.28
C ASN A 287 -0.73 -16.10 -3.90
N SER A 288 -1.79 -16.67 -4.47
CA SER A 288 -3.18 -16.34 -4.17
C SER A 288 -3.98 -17.58 -3.79
N MET A 289 -3.31 -18.56 -3.17
CA MET A 289 -3.89 -19.86 -2.86
C MET A 289 -5.11 -19.73 -1.94
N VAL A 290 -4.94 -19.09 -0.78
CA VAL A 290 -6.05 -18.84 0.16
C VAL A 290 -7.12 -17.96 -0.48
N ALA A 291 -6.72 -16.93 -1.24
CA ALA A 291 -7.66 -16.03 -1.90
C ALA A 291 -8.56 -16.75 -2.91
N ALA A 292 -8.00 -17.63 -3.74
CA ALA A 292 -8.77 -18.43 -4.68
C ALA A 292 -9.60 -19.50 -3.97
N TYR A 293 -8.99 -20.26 -3.05
CA TYR A 293 -9.62 -21.39 -2.39
C TYR A 293 -10.78 -21.01 -1.46
N THR A 294 -10.81 -19.76 -0.98
CA THR A 294 -11.87 -19.29 -0.07
C THR A 294 -12.76 -18.22 -0.69
N GLY A 295 -12.24 -17.42 -1.63
CA GLY A 295 -12.90 -16.22 -2.14
C GLY A 295 -13.39 -16.31 -3.59
N TRP A 296 -12.91 -17.27 -4.40
CA TRP A 296 -13.38 -17.42 -5.77
C TRP A 296 -14.63 -18.29 -5.83
N LYS A 297 -15.69 -17.76 -5.21
CA LYS A 297 -16.97 -18.44 -5.05
C LYS A 297 -18.07 -17.58 -5.66
N ASP A 298 -18.76 -18.15 -6.64
CA ASP A 298 -20.04 -17.68 -7.15
C ASP A 298 -20.76 -18.85 -7.84
N ASP A 299 -21.88 -18.60 -8.50
CA ASP A 299 -22.67 -19.65 -9.18
C ASP A 299 -21.87 -20.41 -10.26
N ARG A 300 -20.77 -19.84 -10.76
CA ARG A 300 -19.94 -20.40 -11.84
C ARG A 300 -18.66 -21.05 -11.31
N ASN A 301 -18.25 -20.71 -10.08
CA ASN A 301 -16.95 -21.06 -9.52
C ASN A 301 -17.10 -21.76 -8.17
N ASP A 302 -16.67 -23.03 -8.13
CA ASP A 302 -16.42 -23.76 -6.89
C ASP A 302 -15.02 -23.40 -6.37
N PRO A 303 -14.89 -22.73 -5.21
CA PRO A 303 -13.61 -22.24 -4.73
C PRO A 303 -12.63 -23.39 -4.41
N THR A 304 -13.11 -24.58 -4.06
CA THR A 304 -12.24 -25.75 -3.80
C THR A 304 -11.57 -26.31 -5.06
N LYS A 305 -12.09 -25.93 -6.24
CA LYS A 305 -11.54 -26.27 -7.56
C LYS A 305 -10.86 -25.08 -8.24
N ALA A 306 -10.95 -23.89 -7.65
CA ALA A 306 -10.40 -22.66 -8.21
C ALA A 306 -8.87 -22.66 -8.20
N VAL A 307 -8.25 -23.46 -7.32
CA VAL A 307 -6.80 -23.62 -7.25
C VAL A 307 -6.42 -25.04 -6.85
N THR A 308 -5.44 -25.61 -7.56
CA THR A 308 -4.87 -26.93 -7.31
C THR A 308 -3.34 -26.83 -7.24
N PHE A 309 -2.67 -27.90 -6.80
CA PHE A 309 -1.24 -28.04 -7.09
C PHE A 309 -0.99 -27.99 -8.60
N GLY A 310 0.23 -27.64 -8.99
CA GLY A 310 0.61 -27.56 -10.40
C GLY A 310 0.70 -28.90 -11.12
N ASP A 311 0.64 -30.01 -10.40
CA ASP A 311 0.43 -31.36 -10.96
C ASP A 311 -1.07 -31.71 -11.16
N GLY A 312 -1.97 -30.79 -10.83
CA GLY A 312 -3.42 -30.95 -10.93
C GLY A 312 -4.07 -31.61 -9.71
N SER A 313 -3.30 -32.09 -8.73
CA SER A 313 -3.87 -32.68 -7.52
C SER A 313 -4.51 -31.62 -6.60
N PRO A 314 -5.61 -31.95 -5.90
CA PRO A 314 -6.30 -30.99 -5.05
C PRO A 314 -5.45 -30.57 -3.85
N LEU A 315 -5.70 -29.37 -3.34
CA LEU A 315 -5.09 -28.88 -2.11
C LEU A 315 -5.84 -29.46 -0.89
N PRO A 316 -5.15 -29.90 0.19
CA PRO A 316 -5.79 -30.37 1.41
C PRO A 316 -6.49 -29.22 2.14
N SER A 317 -7.81 -29.31 2.33
CA SER A 317 -8.62 -28.20 2.87
C SER A 317 -8.19 -27.77 4.27
N ASP A 318 -7.83 -28.73 5.12
CA ASP A 318 -7.36 -28.50 6.49
C ASP A 318 -6.07 -27.67 6.52
N VAL A 319 -5.14 -27.89 5.58
CA VAL A 319 -3.91 -27.10 5.46
C VAL A 319 -4.21 -25.68 4.95
N ILE A 320 -5.19 -25.52 4.06
CA ILE A 320 -5.60 -24.19 3.57
C ILE A 320 -6.28 -23.38 4.67
N ASP A 321 -7.18 -24.00 5.44
CA ASP A 321 -7.82 -23.37 6.59
C ASP A 321 -6.79 -22.95 7.63
N ASP A 322 -5.79 -23.79 7.88
CA ASP A 322 -4.69 -23.46 8.78
C ASP A 322 -3.82 -22.31 8.27
N CYS A 323 -3.53 -22.26 6.96
CA CYS A 323 -2.85 -21.14 6.33
C CYS A 323 -3.63 -19.83 6.51
N LEU A 324 -4.96 -19.86 6.35
CA LEU A 324 -5.82 -18.71 6.64
C LEU A 324 -5.74 -18.28 8.11
N ARG A 325 -5.71 -19.23 9.05
CA ARG A 325 -5.53 -18.91 10.48
C ARG A 325 -4.18 -18.26 10.75
N ILE A 326 -3.09 -18.76 10.18
CA ILE A 326 -1.76 -18.17 10.31
C ILE A 326 -1.75 -16.74 9.75
N LEU A 327 -2.37 -16.50 8.59
CA LEU A 327 -2.50 -15.16 8.02
C LEU A 327 -3.22 -14.19 8.97
N GLU A 328 -4.35 -14.60 9.54
CA GLU A 328 -5.12 -13.80 10.50
C GLU A 328 -4.36 -13.58 11.81
N GLU A 329 -3.66 -14.60 12.32
CA GLU A 329 -2.84 -14.53 13.53
C GLU A 329 -1.65 -13.58 13.38
N GLU A 330 -1.04 -13.50 12.20
CA GLU A 330 0.16 -12.67 11.94
C GLU A 330 -0.18 -11.26 11.46
N CYS A 331 -1.40 -11.02 11.00
CA CYS A 331 -1.74 -9.73 10.40
C CYS A 331 -1.77 -8.58 11.41
N VAL A 332 -1.59 -7.38 10.86
CA VAL A 332 -1.76 -6.09 11.51
C VAL A 332 -2.91 -5.37 10.80
N ALA A 333 -4.00 -5.13 11.52
CA ALA A 333 -5.18 -4.42 11.02
C ALA A 333 -5.27 -3.05 11.73
N ILE A 334 -4.80 -2.01 11.04
CA ILE A 334 -4.78 -0.65 11.58
C ILE A 334 -6.10 0.04 11.21
N PRO A 335 -6.85 0.58 12.19
CA PRO A 335 -7.99 1.43 11.89
C PRO A 335 -7.54 2.64 11.08
N TRP A 336 -8.16 2.82 9.92
CA TRP A 336 -7.90 3.95 9.03
C TRP A 336 -8.28 5.27 9.70
N LYS A 337 -7.48 6.30 9.45
CA LYS A 337 -7.80 7.70 9.73
C LYS A 337 -7.71 8.51 8.45
N GLN A 338 -8.56 9.53 8.29
CA GLN A 338 -8.48 10.44 7.16
C GLN A 338 -7.06 11.04 7.09
N GLY A 339 -6.45 11.01 5.91
CA GLY A 339 -5.09 11.50 5.72
C GLY A 339 -3.98 10.46 5.82
N ASP A 340 -4.29 9.27 6.31
CA ASP A 340 -3.30 8.19 6.34
C ASP A 340 -2.88 7.78 4.93
N ILE A 341 -1.58 7.66 4.70
CA ILE A 341 -0.99 7.03 3.53
C ILE A 341 -0.21 5.80 3.99
N LEU A 342 -0.56 4.63 3.50
CA LEU A 342 0.17 3.37 3.72
C LEU A 342 0.96 3.01 2.47
N LEU A 343 2.28 2.99 2.57
CA LEU A 343 3.20 2.51 1.54
C LEU A 343 3.62 1.06 1.85
N LEU A 344 3.44 0.16 0.89
CA LEU A 344 3.75 -1.26 0.99
C LEU A 344 4.79 -1.67 -0.05
N ASP A 345 5.72 -2.53 0.34
CA ASP A 345 6.55 -3.32 -0.58
C ASP A 345 5.77 -4.60 -0.92
N ASN A 346 5.37 -4.72 -2.19
CA ASN A 346 4.50 -5.81 -2.63
C ASN A 346 5.22 -7.16 -2.68
N LEU A 347 6.56 -7.24 -2.59
CA LEU A 347 7.23 -8.52 -2.39
C LEU A 347 7.17 -8.96 -0.92
N ALA A 348 7.23 -8.00 0.01
CA ALA A 348 7.29 -8.29 1.43
C ALA A 348 5.91 -8.49 2.08
N VAL A 349 4.84 -7.89 1.53
CA VAL A 349 3.57 -7.74 2.24
C VAL A 349 2.38 -8.26 1.43
N LEU A 350 1.58 -9.13 2.05
CA LEU A 350 0.21 -9.40 1.61
C LEU A 350 -0.74 -8.42 2.26
N HIS A 351 -1.82 -8.07 1.55
CA HIS A 351 -2.87 -7.22 2.09
C HIS A 351 -4.26 -7.82 1.84
N ALA A 352 -5.24 -7.37 2.64
CA ALA A 352 -6.62 -7.82 2.63
C ALA A 352 -7.57 -6.64 2.84
N ARG A 353 -8.88 -6.89 2.90
CA ARG A 353 -9.89 -5.91 3.35
C ARG A 353 -10.88 -6.57 4.31
N ARG A 354 -11.12 -5.93 5.47
CA ARG A 354 -12.23 -6.31 6.37
C ARG A 354 -13.57 -5.85 5.78
N SER A 355 -14.66 -6.52 6.18
CA SER A 355 -16.00 -6.01 5.92
C SER A 355 -16.20 -4.66 6.61
N PHE A 356 -17.10 -3.83 6.11
CA PHE A 356 -17.33 -2.50 6.66
C PHE A 356 -18.75 -1.99 6.48
N ASN A 357 -19.12 -1.03 7.31
CA ASN A 357 -20.30 -0.20 7.09
C ASN A 357 -19.86 1.13 6.48
N PRO A 358 -20.50 1.57 5.38
CA PRO A 358 -20.25 2.88 4.79
C PRO A 358 -20.48 4.04 5.78
N PRO A 359 -19.90 5.24 5.54
CA PRO A 359 -19.04 5.57 4.41
C PRO A 359 -17.67 4.88 4.51
N ARG A 360 -16.88 4.89 3.42
CA ARG A 360 -15.47 4.46 3.36
C ARG A 360 -14.91 4.79 1.98
N ARG A 361 -13.83 5.56 1.89
CA ARG A 361 -13.16 5.83 0.62
C ARG A 361 -11.65 5.68 0.74
N ILE A 362 -11.14 4.55 0.23
CA ILE A 362 -9.71 4.27 0.12
C ILE A 362 -9.28 4.35 -1.33
N LEU A 363 -8.26 5.16 -1.60
CA LEU A 363 -7.61 5.29 -2.91
C LEU A 363 -6.30 4.52 -2.94
N ALA A 364 -5.81 4.23 -4.14
CA ALA A 364 -4.58 3.50 -4.34
C ALA A 364 -3.76 4.04 -5.52
N SER A 365 -2.46 3.72 -5.50
CA SER A 365 -1.52 3.93 -6.61
C SER A 365 -0.55 2.76 -6.70
N LEU A 366 -0.17 2.37 -7.93
CA LEU A 366 0.71 1.23 -8.21
C LEU A 366 2.06 1.72 -8.76
N CYS A 367 3.14 1.15 -8.27
CA CYS A 367 4.50 1.47 -8.72
C CYS A 367 5.11 0.29 -9.47
N LYS A 368 5.89 0.56 -10.53
CA LYS A 368 6.67 -0.45 -11.24
C LYS A 368 7.70 -1.15 -10.36
#